data_AF-A0A927W7R6-F1
#
_entry.id   AF-A0A927W7R6-F1
#
_cell.length_a   1.000
_cell.length_b   1.000
_cell.length_c   1.000
_cell.angle_alpha   90.00
_cell.angle_beta   90.00
_cell.angle_gamma   90.00
#
_symmetry.space_group_name_H-M   'P 1'
#
loop_
_entity.id
_entity.type
_entity.pdbx_description
1 polymer ?
#
loop_
_entity_poly.entity_id
_entity_poly.type
_entity_poly.pdbx_seq_one_letter_code
_entity_poly.pdbx_strand_id
1 'polypeptide(L)' 'MPLLTLPRNLATGDIIAYANEKVQTTEGRRNRYTFAGAEYFKRMKDNELYILESEEIQKKVRKLELDNIFNQKLV' A
#
# COMPACT_ATOMS: atom_id res chain seq x y z
N MET A 1 -0.05 21.41 0.39
CA MET A 1 -0.13 20.35 1.42
C MET A 1 1.23 19.69 1.55
N PRO A 2 1.66 19.30 2.76
CA PRO A 2 2.86 18.46 2.91
C PRO A 2 2.64 17.12 2.19
N LEU A 3 3.74 16.47 1.79
CA LEU A 3 3.67 15.12 1.22
C LEU A 3 3.16 14.14 2.26
N LEU A 4 2.19 13.30 1.88
CA LEU A 4 1.66 12.24 2.73
C LEU A 4 2.47 10.96 2.52
N THR A 5 3.02 10.41 3.60
CA THR A 5 3.59 9.06 3.60
C THR A 5 2.52 8.05 4.01
N LEU A 6 2.15 7.14 3.11
CA LEU A 6 1.24 6.05 3.45
C LEU A 6 1.98 4.99 4.29
N PRO A 7 1.44 4.58 5.45
CA PRO A 7 2.09 3.62 6.33
C PRO A 7 2.05 2.21 5.74
N ARG A 8 3.08 1.39 6.02
CA ARG A 8 3.19 0.00 5.51
C ARG A 8 2.16 -0.97 6.07
N ASN A 9 1.41 -0.57 7.09
CA ASN A 9 0.27 -1.34 7.55
C ASN A 9 -0.95 -1.21 6.61
N LEU A 10 -0.88 -0.39 5.56
CA LEU A 10 -1.83 -0.40 4.44
C LEU A 10 -1.20 -1.10 3.23
N ALA A 11 -2.00 -1.87 2.50
CA ALA A 11 -1.56 -2.50 1.25
C ALA A 11 -1.01 -1.49 0.23
N THR A 12 -1.56 -0.27 0.20
CA THR A 12 -1.09 0.82 -0.66
C THR A 12 0.20 1.46 -0.15
N GLY A 13 0.41 1.56 1.16
CA GLY A 13 1.67 2.05 1.70
C GLY A 13 2.81 1.04 1.56
N ASP A 14 2.52 -0.24 1.81
CA ASP A 14 3.51 -1.31 1.65
C ASP A 14 3.93 -1.50 0.19
N ILE A 15 3.01 -1.45 -0.78
CA ILE A 15 3.38 -1.65 -2.19
C ILE A 15 4.31 -0.55 -2.69
N ILE A 16 4.05 0.71 -2.30
CA ILE A 16 4.87 1.85 -2.69
C ILE A 16 6.26 1.71 -2.08
N ALA A 17 6.32 1.44 -0.77
CA ALA A 17 7.59 1.31 -0.07
C ALA A 17 8.40 0.12 -0.61
N TYR A 18 7.77 -1.03 -0.78
CA TYR A 18 8.39 -2.24 -1.28
C TYR A 18 8.89 -2.11 -2.73
N ALA A 19 8.08 -1.51 -3.61
CA ALA A 19 8.52 -1.24 -4.98
C ALA A 19 9.74 -0.30 -4.98
N ASN A 20 9.71 0.79 -4.19
CA ASN A 20 10.82 1.73 -4.08
C ASN A 20 12.12 1.10 -3.55
N GLU A 21 12.03 0.13 -2.64
CA GLU A 21 13.17 -0.65 -2.17
C GLU A 21 13.72 -1.56 -3.27
N LYS A 22 12.84 -2.24 -3.99
CA LYS A 22 13.25 -3.24 -4.98
C LYS A 22 13.85 -2.63 -6.24
N VAL A 23 13.40 -1.45 -6.66
CA VAL A 23 13.98 -0.75 -7.82
C VAL A 23 15.44 -0.34 -7.61
N GLN A 24 15.95 -0.36 -6.38
CA GLN A 24 17.38 -0.15 -6.10
C GLN A 24 18.27 -1.29 -6.63
N THR A 25 17.67 -2.42 -7.00
CA THR A 25 18.38 -3.60 -7.53
C THR A 25 18.07 -3.81 -9.02
N THR A 26 19.05 -4.34 -9.77
CA THR A 26 18.84 -4.67 -11.19
C THR A 26 17.77 -5.74 -11.39
N GLU A 27 17.68 -6.71 -10.49
CA GLU A 27 16.65 -7.76 -10.52
C GLU A 27 15.26 -7.19 -10.20
N GLY A 28 15.12 -6.43 -9.12
CA GLY A 28 13.83 -5.85 -8.71
C GLY A 28 13.24 -4.88 -9.74
N ARG A 29 14.07 -4.19 -10.54
CA ARG A 29 13.60 -3.37 -11.67
C ARG A 29 12.90 -4.16 -12.78
N ARG A 30 13.12 -5.49 -12.86
CA ARG A 30 12.48 -6.35 -13.86
C ARG A 30 11.14 -6.89 -13.39
N ASN A 31 10.80 -6.75 -12.12
CA ASN A 31 9.55 -7.24 -11.55
C ASN A 31 8.43 -6.22 -11.69
N ARG A 32 7.19 -6.73 -11.82
CA ARG A 32 5.98 -5.93 -11.70
C ARG A 32 5.35 -6.17 -10.34
N TYR A 33 5.24 -5.13 -9.53
CA TYR A 33 4.56 -5.17 -8.23
C TYR A 33 3.09 -4.86 -8.44
N THR A 34 2.23 -5.87 -8.23
CA THR A 34 0.79 -5.75 -8.45
C THR A 34 0.01 -6.44 -7.32
N PHE A 35 -1.25 -6.04 -7.14
CA PHE A 35 -2.15 -6.65 -6.16
C PHE A 35 -2.73 -8.01 -6.61
N ALA A 36 -2.57 -8.38 -7.90
CA ALA A 36 -3.27 -9.51 -8.52
C ALA A 36 -2.39 -10.77 -8.71
N GLY A 37 -1.12 -10.75 -8.31
CA GLY A 37 -0.24 -11.92 -8.40
C GLY A 37 1.24 -11.64 -8.12
N ALA A 38 2.05 -12.69 -8.32
CA ALA A 38 3.51 -12.68 -8.17
C ALA A 38 4.01 -12.36 -6.74
N GLU A 39 5.24 -11.85 -6.65
CA GLU A 39 6.00 -11.62 -5.40
C GLU A 39 5.22 -10.74 -4.41
N TYR A 40 4.62 -9.64 -4.88
CA TYR A 40 3.92 -8.72 -3.98
C TYR A 40 2.62 -9.30 -3.42
N PHE A 41 1.84 -10.04 -4.21
CA PHE A 41 0.63 -10.68 -3.71
C PHE A 41 0.92 -11.69 -2.60
N LYS A 42 2.01 -12.46 -2.74
CA LYS A 42 2.49 -13.36 -1.66
C LYS A 42 2.83 -12.56 -0.41
N ARG A 43 3.61 -11.48 -0.55
CA ARG A 43 3.97 -10.58 0.56
C ARG A 43 2.74 -9.98 1.25
N MET A 44 1.72 -9.56 0.51
CA MET A 44 0.49 -9.03 1.10
C MET A 44 -0.20 -10.05 1.99
N LYS A 45 -0.25 -11.32 1.57
CA LYS A 45 -0.81 -12.40 2.40
C LYS A 45 0.05 -12.66 3.63
N ASP A 46 1.37 -12.75 3.44
CA ASP A 46 2.33 -12.99 4.52
C ASP A 46 2.30 -11.86 5.58
N ASN A 47 1.92 -10.63 5.19
CA ASN A 47 1.81 -9.46 6.06
C ASN A 47 0.37 -9.12 6.51
N GLU A 48 -0.62 -9.99 6.26
CA GLU A 48 -2.03 -9.74 6.63
C GLU A 48 -2.63 -8.45 6.03
N LEU A 49 -2.15 -8.06 4.84
CA LEU A 49 -2.61 -6.89 4.08
C LEU A 49 -3.68 -7.24 3.03
N TYR A 50 -3.84 -8.52 2.71
CA TYR A 50 -4.88 -9.00 1.79
C TYR A 50 -6.21 -9.19 2.52
N ILE A 51 -6.94 -8.08 2.70
CA ILE A 51 -8.25 -8.04 3.36
C ILE A 51 -9.34 -7.97 2.29
N LEU A 52 -10.39 -8.78 2.44
CA LEU A 52 -11.54 -8.81 1.51
C LEU A 52 -12.74 -8.03 2.03
N GLU A 53 -12.91 -7.98 3.36
CA GLU A 53 -14.06 -7.34 3.99
C GLU A 53 -13.93 -5.83 3.99
N SER A 54 -14.83 -5.15 3.27
CA SER A 54 -14.79 -3.69 3.11
C SER A 54 -14.92 -2.95 4.44
N GLU A 55 -15.69 -3.47 5.40
CA GLU A 55 -15.82 -2.87 6.72
C GLU A 55 -14.51 -2.95 7.52
N GLU A 56 -13.77 -4.05 7.39
CA GLU A 56 -12.46 -4.21 8.03
C GLU A 56 -11.44 -3.23 7.45
N ILE A 57 -11.43 -3.09 6.11
CA ILE A 57 -10.58 -2.10 5.41
C ILE A 57 -10.90 -0.69 5.92
N GLN A 58 -12.18 -0.32 5.98
CA GLN A 58 -12.60 1.01 6.47
C GLN A 58 -12.19 1.24 7.93
N LYS A 59 -12.38 0.26 8.82
CA LYS A 59 -11.95 0.34 10.22
C LYS A 59 -10.44 0.53 10.32
N LYS A 60 -9.66 -0.18 9.51
CA LYS A 60 -8.20 -0.07 9.48
C LYS A 60 -7.73 1.30 9.01
N VAL A 61 -8.31 1.85 7.95
CA VAL A 61 -8.00 3.19 7.43
C VAL A 61 -8.35 4.28 8.44
N ARG A 62 -9.54 4.21 9.08
CA ARG A 62 -9.95 5.17 10.12
C ARG A 62 -9.05 5.13 11.36
N LYS A 63 -8.62 3.94 11.80
CA LYS A 63 -7.66 3.79 12.91
C LYS A 63 -6.31 4.48 12.65
N LEU A 64 -6.00 4.75 11.38
CA LEU A 64 -4.78 5.46 10.97
C LEU A 64 -5.03 6.94 10.68
N GLU A 65 -6.25 7.43 10.90
CA GLU A 65 -6.65 8.81 10.64
C GLU A 65 -6.43 9.22 9.16
N LEU A 66 -6.54 8.24 8.26
CA LEU A 66 -6.34 8.42 6.81
C LEU A 66 -7.66 8.40 6.03
N ASP A 67 -8.80 8.27 6.70
CA ASP A 67 -10.08 8.33 6.02
C ASP A 67 -10.33 9.75 5.49
N ASN A 68 -10.78 9.83 4.23
CA ASN A 68 -11.03 11.09 3.53
C ASN A 68 -9.82 12.03 3.41
N ILE A 69 -8.58 11.56 3.61
CA ILE A 69 -7.37 12.39 3.56
C ILE A 69 -7.13 13.07 2.21
N PHE A 70 -7.67 12.50 1.12
CA PHE A 70 -7.62 13.08 -0.23
C PHE A 70 -8.87 13.88 -0.60
N ASN A 71 -9.84 14.03 0.29
CA ASN A 71 -11.09 14.76 0.06
C ASN A 71 -10.90 16.29 0.21
N GLN A 72 -9.74 16.79 -0.24
CA GLN A 72 -9.43 18.21 -0.28
C GLN A 72 -9.35 18.66 -1.74
N LYS A 73 -10.11 19.70 -2.07
CA LYS A 73 -10.03 20.33 -3.39
C LYS A 73 -8.65 20.98 -3.55
N LEU A 74 -7.94 20.61 -4.62
CA LEU A 74 -6.78 21.36 -5.08
C LEU A 74 -7.30 22.63 -5.78
N VAL A 75 -6.92 23.80 -5.27
CA VAL A 75 -7.26 25.12 -5.82
C VAL A 75 -6.15 25.56 -6.76
#